data_AF-A0A2M8GUL6-F1
#
_entry.id   AF-A0A2M8GUL6-F1
#
_cell.length_a   1.000
_cell.length_b   1.000
_cell.length_c   1.000
_cell.angle_alpha   90.00
_cell.angle_beta   90.00
_cell.angle_gamma   90.00
#
_symmetry.space_group_name_H-M   'P 1'
#
loop_
_entity.id
_entity.type
_entity.pdbx_description
1 polymer ?
#
loop_
_entity_poly.entity_id
_entity_poly.type
_entity_poly.pdbx_seq_one_letter_code
_entity_poly.pdbx_strand_id
1 'polypeptide(L)'
;MNIIAVTACISGVAHTYMAAELLEKFCKKNEIQIEVETQGALGSEHILSEKQIQNADVAVIIADINIEGAERFGQIRQIRSNISTFLRQPEELFMHLDKAYRSPPGTIIQL
;
A
#
# COMPACT_ATOMS: atom_id res chain seq x y z
N MET A 1 1.59 -6.28 -13.56
CA MET A 1 1.24 -6.37 -12.13
C MET A 1 0.64 -5.04 -11.75
N ASN A 2 -0.58 -5.07 -11.23
CA ASN A 2 -1.34 -3.90 -10.81
C ASN A 2 -1.33 -3.86 -9.28
N ILE A 3 -0.70 -2.85 -8.72
CA ILE A 3 -0.63 -2.65 -7.27
C ILE A 3 -1.59 -1.52 -6.89
N ILE A 4 -2.26 -1.69 -5.76
CA ILE A 4 -2.90 -0.58 -5.07
C ILE A 4 -2.23 -0.41 -3.72
N ALA A 5 -2.18 0.81 -3.20
CA ALA A 5 -1.62 1.06 -1.90
C ALA A 5 -2.47 2.03 -1.07
N VAL A 6 -2.39 1.88 0.25
CA VAL A 6 -2.90 2.85 1.21
C VAL A 6 -1.77 3.24 2.14
N THR A 7 -1.47 4.53 2.25
CA THR A 7 -0.54 5.04 3.26
C THR A 7 -1.29 5.84 4.31
N ALA A 8 -1.01 5.60 5.59
CA ALA A 8 -1.69 6.30 6.67
C ALA A 8 -0.84 6.53 7.93
N CYS A 9 -0.74 7.77 8.39
CA CYS A 9 0.05 8.14 9.56
C CYS A 9 -0.72 9.13 10.45
N ILE A 10 -0.81 8.82 11.75
CA ILE A 10 -1.51 9.68 12.72
C ILE A 10 -0.78 11.00 12.97
N SER A 11 0.55 10.99 12.89
CA SER A 11 1.39 12.13 13.27
C SER A 11 1.43 13.24 12.23
N GLY A 12 0.92 13.01 11.02
CA GLY A 12 0.76 14.07 10.02
C GLY A 12 0.90 13.61 8.57
N VAL A 13 0.74 14.57 7.68
CA VAL A 13 0.70 14.39 6.22
C VAL A 13 2.06 14.04 5.61
N ALA A 14 3.15 14.46 6.25
CA ALA A 14 4.50 14.33 5.67
C ALA A 14 4.89 12.87 5.44
N HIS A 15 4.81 12.01 6.46
CA HIS A 15 5.21 10.61 6.30
C HIS A 15 4.25 9.83 5.41
N THR A 16 2.96 10.17 5.43
CA THR A 16 1.96 9.60 4.51
C THR A 16 2.36 9.83 3.05
N TYR A 17 2.69 11.08 2.69
CA TYR A 17 3.12 11.42 1.34
C TYR A 17 4.52 10.88 1.00
N MET A 18 5.47 10.90 1.94
CA MET A 18 6.79 10.32 1.72
C MET A 18 6.70 8.83 1.40
N ALA A 19 5.85 8.09 2.12
CA ALA A 19 5.63 6.68 1.84
C ALA A 19 4.99 6.47 0.46
N ALA A 20 3.99 7.28 0.11
CA ALA A 20 3.35 7.23 -1.21
C ALA A 20 4.33 7.50 -2.35
N GLU A 21 5.13 8.57 -2.24
CA GLU A 21 6.12 8.95 -3.25
C GLU A 21 7.20 7.87 -3.43
N LEU A 22 7.64 7.22 -2.36
CA LEU A 22 8.60 6.11 -2.44
C LEU A 22 8.03 4.90 -3.18
N LEU A 23 6.77 4.54 -2.90
CA LEU A 23 6.06 3.49 -3.63
C LEU A 23 5.96 3.82 -5.12
N GLU A 24 5.51 5.03 -5.46
CA GLU A 24 5.39 5.49 -6.85
C GLU A 24 6.73 5.48 -7.57
N LYS A 25 7.80 5.98 -6.93
CA LYS A 25 9.15 5.97 -7.49
C LYS A 25 9.64 4.56 -7.77
N PHE A 26 9.43 3.63 -6.83
CA PHE A 26 9.83 2.24 -7.02
C PHE A 26 9.04 1.58 -8.15
N CYS A 27 7.72 1.72 -8.15
CA CYS A 27 6.87 1.12 -9.17
C CYS A 27 7.16 1.69 -10.55
N LYS A 28 7.35 3.00 -10.66
CA LYS A 28 7.78 3.67 -11.90
C LYS A 28 9.12 3.15 -12.42
N LYS A 29 10.10 2.94 -11.54
CA LYS A 29 11.42 2.40 -11.90
C LYS A 29 11.36 0.96 -12.43
N ASN A 30 10.38 0.18 -11.96
CA ASN A 30 10.22 -1.23 -12.30
C ASN A 30 9.07 -1.48 -13.30
N GLU A 31 8.53 -0.43 -13.92
CA GLU A 31 7.41 -0.51 -14.89
C GLU A 31 6.16 -1.22 -14.32
N ILE A 32 5.93 -1.06 -13.01
CA ILE A 32 4.77 -1.58 -12.28
C ILE A 32 3.72 -0.47 -12.20
N GLN A 33 2.47 -0.80 -12.48
CA GLN A 33 1.35 0.14 -12.27
C GLN A 33 0.98 0.19 -10.80
N ILE A 34 0.83 1.40 -10.26
CA ILE A 34 0.43 1.62 -8.88
C ILE A 34 -0.55 2.78 -8.76
N GLU A 35 -1.54 2.62 -7.88
CA GLU A 35 -2.47 3.66 -7.44
C GLU A 35 -2.37 3.77 -5.91
N VAL A 36 -2.14 4.96 -5.38
CA VAL A 36 -1.91 5.17 -3.94
C VAL A 36 -2.99 6.07 -3.36
N GLU A 37 -3.79 5.52 -2.44
CA GLU A 37 -4.67 6.29 -1.57
C GLU A 37 -3.89 6.75 -0.33
N THR A 38 -4.05 8.00 0.05
CA THR A 38 -3.39 8.57 1.24
C THR A 38 -4.46 8.92 2.26
N GLN A 39 -4.26 8.51 3.50
CA GLN A 39 -5.16 8.82 4.61
C GLN A 39 -4.37 9.53 5.70
N GLY A 40 -4.69 10.80 5.96
CA GLY A 40 -3.96 11.61 6.93
C GLY A 40 -4.86 12.55 7.71
N ALA A 41 -4.24 13.45 8.48
CA ALA A 41 -4.96 14.42 9.31
C ALA A 41 -5.83 15.40 8.50
N LEU A 42 -5.57 15.57 7.20
CA LEU A 42 -6.37 16.40 6.30
C LEU A 42 -7.51 15.62 5.62
N GLY A 43 -7.68 14.34 5.96
CA GLY A 43 -8.62 13.44 5.30
C GLY A 43 -7.94 12.49 4.31
N SER A 44 -8.76 11.84 3.50
CA SER A 44 -8.34 10.86 2.51
C SER A 44 -8.26 11.48 1.11
N GLU A 45 -7.15 11.30 0.42
CA GLU A 45 -6.95 11.74 -0.97
C GLU A 45 -6.65 10.55 -1.87
N HIS A 46 -6.96 10.70 -3.16
CA HIS A 46 -6.78 9.66 -4.17
C HIS A 46 -7.47 8.33 -3.81
N ILE A 47 -8.69 8.43 -3.25
CA ILE A 47 -9.47 7.27 -2.80
C ILE A 47 -9.60 6.26 -3.94
N LEU A 48 -9.19 5.02 -3.65
CA LEU A 48 -9.24 3.92 -4.59
C LEU A 48 -10.68 3.56 -4.92
N SER A 49 -11.00 3.61 -6.20
CA SER A 49 -12.29 3.15 -6.72
C SER A 49 -12.43 1.63 -6.60
N GLU A 50 -13.66 1.16 -6.51
CA GLU A 50 -13.96 -0.27 -6.49
C GLU A 50 -13.36 -1.02 -7.69
N LYS A 51 -13.34 -0.38 -8.86
CA LYS A 51 -12.71 -0.92 -10.07
C LYS A 51 -11.20 -1.09 -9.92
N GLN A 52 -10.50 -0.12 -9.32
CA GLN A 52 -9.06 -0.25 -9.07
C GLN A 52 -8.79 -1.40 -8.09
N ILE A 53 -9.62 -1.52 -7.05
CA ILE A 53 -9.52 -2.56 -6.03
C ILE A 53 -9.75 -3.95 -6.65
N GLN A 54 -10.81 -4.13 -7.45
CA GLN A 54 -11.12 -5.41 -8.10
C GLN A 54 -10.04 -5.85 -9.12
N ASN A 55 -9.36 -4.91 -9.78
CA ASN A 55 -8.33 -5.21 -10.78
C ASN A 55 -6.91 -5.32 -10.19
N ALA A 56 -6.75 -5.15 -8.88
CA ALA A 56 -5.46 -5.19 -8.22
C ALA A 56 -4.99 -6.63 -7.98
N ASP A 57 -3.71 -6.87 -8.24
CA ASP A 57 -3.07 -8.15 -7.95
C ASP A 57 -2.66 -8.26 -6.47
N VAL A 58 -2.17 -7.15 -5.92
CA VAL A 58 -1.65 -6.99 -4.55
C VAL A 58 -2.03 -5.62 -4.01
N ALA A 59 -2.48 -5.58 -2.76
CA ALA A 59 -2.70 -4.37 -1.98
C ALA A 59 -1.55 -4.17 -0.99
N VAL A 60 -0.98 -2.96 -0.95
CA VAL A 60 0.09 -2.58 -0.04
C VAL A 60 -0.45 -1.59 0.99
N ILE A 61 -0.53 -1.98 2.26
CA ILE A 61 -1.05 -1.13 3.33
C ILE A 61 0.11 -0.74 4.23
N ILE A 62 0.47 0.55 4.20
CA ILE A 62 1.55 1.10 5.02
C ILE A 62 0.92 2.08 5.99
N ALA A 63 0.62 1.61 7.19
CA ALA A 63 -0.17 2.39 8.13
C ALA A 63 0.27 2.21 9.58
N ASP A 64 0.32 3.32 10.32
CA ASP A 64 0.50 3.31 11.78
C ASP A 64 -0.84 3.22 12.53
N ILE A 65 -1.95 3.30 11.80
CA ILE A 65 -3.32 3.30 12.30
C ILE A 65 -4.20 2.35 11.48
N ASN A 66 -5.39 2.05 12.00
CA ASN A 66 -6.42 1.39 11.21
C ASN A 66 -6.83 2.33 10.07
N ILE A 67 -6.75 1.83 8.85
CA ILE A 67 -7.20 2.55 7.65
C ILE A 67 -8.72 2.52 7.55
N GLU A 68 -9.30 3.58 7.01
CA GLU A 68 -10.71 3.64 6.69
C GLU A 68 -11.02 2.75 5.47
N GLY A 69 -12.12 2.00 5.56
CA GLY A 69 -12.55 1.10 4.48
C GLY A 69 -11.64 -0.11 4.29
N ALA A 70 -10.99 -0.60 5.36
CA ALA A 70 -10.08 -1.74 5.31
C ALA A 70 -10.72 -3.02 4.74
N GLU A 71 -12.03 -3.17 4.90
CA GLU A 71 -12.83 -4.28 4.39
C GLU A 71 -12.81 -4.39 2.86
N ARG A 72 -12.58 -3.28 2.14
CA ARG A 72 -12.47 -3.25 0.68
C ARG A 72 -11.34 -4.16 0.16
N PHE A 73 -10.31 -4.40 0.97
CA PHE A 73 -9.12 -5.14 0.56
C PHE A 73 -9.15 -6.62 0.98
N GLY A 74 -10.21 -7.09 1.64
CA GLY A 74 -10.24 -8.41 2.31
C GLY A 74 -9.99 -9.62 1.41
N GLN A 75 -10.33 -9.53 0.11
CA GLN A 75 -10.14 -10.61 -0.85
C GLN A 75 -8.80 -10.53 -1.62
N ILE A 76 -8.11 -9.40 -1.52
CA ILE A 76 -6.85 -9.13 -2.24
C ILE A 76 -5.69 -9.64 -1.39
N ARG A 77 -4.61 -10.03 -2.07
CA ARG A 77 -3.33 -10.35 -1.42
C ARG A 77 -2.75 -9.08 -0.82
N GLN A 78 -2.33 -9.11 0.43
CA GLN A 78 -1.92 -7.92 1.14
C GLN A 78 -0.47 -8.02 1.61
N ILE A 79 0.27 -6.92 1.48
CA ILE A 79 1.47 -6.67 2.26
C ILE A 79 1.16 -5.53 3.21
N ARG A 80 1.42 -5.73 4.50
CA ARG A 80 1.17 -4.76 5.55
C ARG A 80 2.48 -4.38 6.22
N SER A 81 2.69 -3.09 6.46
CA SER A 81 3.80 -2.59 7.28
C SER A 81 3.38 -1.30 7.98
N ASN A 82 4.16 -0.86 8.96
CA ASN A 82 4.00 0.47 9.54
C ASN A 82 4.85 1.49 8.75
N ILE A 83 4.53 2.78 8.88
CA ILE A 83 5.19 3.85 8.12
C ILE A 83 6.68 3.92 8.46
N SER A 84 7.01 3.82 9.75
CA SER A 84 8.39 3.97 10.22
C SER A 84 9.34 2.86 9.72
N THR A 85 8.86 1.62 9.66
CA THR A 85 9.56 0.45 9.13
C THR A 85 9.75 0.62 7.63
N PHE A 86 8.69 0.96 6.90
CA PHE A 86 8.77 1.15 5.46
C PHE A 86 9.75 2.26 5.06
N LEU A 87 9.71 3.42 5.72
CA LEU A 87 10.62 4.53 5.40
C LEU A 87 12.09 4.19 5.71
N ARG A 88 12.34 3.29 6.69
CA ARG A 88 13.70 2.84 7.04
C ARG A 88 14.20 1.76 6.08
N GLN A 89 13.34 0.83 5.68
CA GLN A 89 13.69 -0.36 4.90
C GLN A 89 12.67 -0.62 3.78
N PRO A 90 12.54 0.30 2.80
CA PRO A 90 11.52 0.17 1.76
C PRO A 90 11.76 -1.05 0.85
N GLU A 91 13.04 -1.44 0.68
CA GLU A 91 13.43 -2.59 -0.13
C GLU A 91 12.84 -3.91 0.40
N GLU A 92 12.63 -4.04 1.71
CA GLU A 92 12.05 -5.25 2.30
C GLU A 92 10.63 -5.50 1.80
N LEU A 93 9.82 -4.45 1.71
CA LEU A 93 8.48 -4.55 1.16
C LEU A 93 8.51 -5.04 -0.29
N PHE A 94 9.42 -4.47 -1.09
CA PHE A 94 9.52 -4.80 -2.50
C PHE A 94 10.05 -6.20 -2.77
N MET A 95 10.95 -6.72 -1.92
CA MET A 95 11.38 -8.13 -1.98
C MET A 95 10.22 -9.11 -1.77
N HIS A 96 9.21 -8.70 -1.00
CA HIS A 96 8.04 -9.52 -0.72
C HIS A 96 6.92 -9.39 -1.76
N LEU A 97 7.01 -8.48 -2.75
CA LEU A 97 5.98 -8.29 -3.77
C LEU A 97 5.73 -9.54 -4.62
N ASP A 98 6.79 -10.17 -5.15
CA ASP A 98 6.65 -11.38 -5.98
C ASP A 98 6.08 -12.55 -5.14
N LYS A 99 6.52 -12.67 -3.87
CA LYS A 99 5.99 -13.66 -2.93
C LYS A 99 4.50 -13.44 -2.67
N ALA A 100 4.09 -12.18 -2.42
CA ALA A 100 2.69 -11.84 -2.24
C ALA A 100 1.90 -12.22 -3.49
N TYR A 101 2.32 -11.79 -4.68
CA TYR A 101 1.66 -12.07 -5.95
C TYR A 101 1.40 -13.57 -6.21
N ARG A 102 2.35 -14.43 -5.87
CA ARG A 102 2.25 -15.89 -6.05
C ARG A 102 1.45 -16.61 -4.97
N SER A 103 1.11 -15.93 -3.88
CA SER A 103 0.36 -16.52 -2.77
C SER A 103 -1.14 -16.66 -3.09
N PRO A 104 -1.87 -17.54 -2.39
CA PRO A 104 -3.32 -17.61 -2.53
C PRO A 104 -4.00 -16.25 -2.28
N PRO A 105 -5.12 -15.94 -2.98
CA PRO A 105 -5.91 -14.73 -2.69
C PRO A 105 -6.27 -14.60 -1.22
N GLY A 106 -6.33 -13.36 -0.71
CA GLY A 106 -6.56 -13.07 0.71
C GLY A 106 -5.37 -13.32 1.64
N THR A 107 -4.22 -13.79 1.13
CA THR A 107 -2.99 -13.90 1.95
C THR A 107 -2.55 -12.54 2.46
N ILE A 108 -2.20 -12.46 3.74
CA ILE A 108 -1.65 -11.25 4.37
C ILE A 108 -0.20 -11.54 4.79
N ILE A 109 0.74 -10.76 4.26
CA ILE A 109 2.14 -10.74 4.68
C ILE A 109 2.33 -9.51 5.56
N GLN A 110 2.68 -9.72 6.83
CA GLN A 110 3.01 -8.65 7.77
C GLN A 110 4.53 -8.47 7.83
N LEU A 111 4.97 -7.23 7.66
CA LEU A 111 6.34 -6.75 7.83
C LEU A 111 6.43 -5.80 9.02
#